data_AF-A0A6P0VWX2-F1
#
_entry.id   AF-A0A6P0VWX2-F1
#
_cell.length_a   1.000
_cell.length_b   1.000
_cell.length_c   1.000
_cell.angle_alpha   90.00
_cell.angle_beta   90.00
_cell.angle_gamma   90.00
#
_symmetry.space_group_name_H-M   'P 1'
#
loop_
_entity.id
_entity.type
_entity.pdbx_description
1 polymer ?
#
loop_
_entity_poly.entity_id
_entity_poly.type
_entity_poly.pdbx_seq_one_letter_code
_entity_poly.pdbx_strand_id
1 'polypeptide(L)'
;MTSSSTTSHSSTRENKQAWLAIQGLVIIIALPLLAKVGRLLIPIFPLGALAVGVILYIRAPVLYVGFTWWMWFLGPLIRRIIDYQSGYLTPGPWILAPTLVTFVSVITFLKHFPKTSRYGGLPFILCIGAVFYGFCIGLVKNSITITVLGLFSWLNPLLFSFHLFVNWRNYPEHRQTFQSTFLWGTLVMGVYGLLQYFLAPDWERFFLRETESLSFGRPEPLGIRVFSSLDA
;
A
#
# COMPACT_ATOMS: atom_id res chain seq x y z
N MET A 1 13.66 40.88 6.15
CA MET A 1 12.43 40.22 6.61
C MET A 1 11.39 40.28 5.50
N THR A 2 11.44 39.40 4.49
CA THR A 2 10.48 39.39 3.35
C THR A 2 10.42 38.03 2.62
N SER A 3 10.72 36.91 3.28
CA SER A 3 10.75 35.57 2.64
C SER A 3 9.68 34.59 3.13
N SER A 4 8.75 35.00 3.99
CA SER A 4 7.74 34.12 4.58
C SER A 4 6.43 33.99 3.79
N SER A 5 6.12 34.91 2.87
CA SER A 5 4.84 34.91 2.16
C SER A 5 4.81 33.98 0.93
N THR A 6 5.92 33.85 0.21
CA THR A 6 6.01 33.05 -1.03
C THR A 6 6.04 31.53 -0.78
N THR A 7 6.63 31.08 0.33
CA THR A 7 6.71 29.65 0.69
C THR A 7 5.37 29.08 1.20
N SER A 8 4.51 29.91 1.81
CA SER A 8 3.20 29.47 2.30
C SER A 8 2.17 29.23 1.17
N HIS A 9 2.24 30.03 0.10
CA HIS A 9 1.34 29.89 -1.04
C HIS A 9 1.71 28.70 -1.93
N SER A 10 3.00 28.37 -2.08
CA SER A 10 3.44 27.21 -2.86
C SER A 10 3.04 25.89 -2.19
N SER A 11 3.27 25.74 -0.88
CA SER A 11 2.92 24.53 -0.13
C SER A 11 1.41 24.26 -0.14
N THR A 12 0.60 25.31 -0.04
CA THR A 12 -0.86 25.18 -0.10
C THR A 12 -1.34 24.73 -1.48
N ARG A 13 -0.73 25.22 -2.56
CA ARG A 13 -1.09 24.86 -3.94
C ARG A 13 -0.67 23.42 -4.28
N GLU A 14 0.53 23.03 -3.87
CA GLU A 14 1.04 21.66 -4.05
C GLU A 14 0.19 20.65 -3.30
N ASN A 15 -0.22 20.96 -2.06
CA ASN A 15 -1.16 20.13 -1.31
C ASN A 15 -2.53 20.02 -1.98
N LYS A 16 -3.07 21.10 -2.56
CA LYS A 16 -4.32 21.03 -3.32
C LYS A 16 -4.21 20.10 -4.52
N GLN A 17 -3.13 20.19 -5.29
CA GLN A 17 -2.91 19.30 -6.44
C GLN A 17 -2.74 17.84 -6.02
N ALA A 18 -2.06 17.59 -4.90
CA ALA A 18 -1.93 16.26 -4.31
C ALA A 18 -3.29 15.65 -3.93
N TRP A 19 -4.15 16.42 -3.27
CA TRP A 19 -5.51 15.98 -2.94
C TRP A 19 -6.37 15.73 -4.18
N LEU A 20 -6.26 16.58 -5.21
CA LEU A 20 -6.95 16.36 -6.49
C LEU A 20 -6.50 15.06 -7.15
N ALA A 21 -5.21 14.71 -7.09
CA ALA A 21 -4.72 13.44 -7.62
C ALA A 21 -5.30 12.23 -6.88
N ILE A 22 -5.35 12.28 -5.54
CA ILE A 22 -5.98 11.23 -4.72
C ILE A 22 -7.47 11.10 -5.05
N GLN A 23 -8.20 12.22 -5.09
CA GLN A 23 -9.63 12.24 -5.42
C GLN A 23 -9.88 11.71 -6.84
N GLY A 24 -9.05 12.09 -7.81
CA GLY A 24 -9.11 11.58 -9.17
C GLY A 24 -8.97 10.07 -9.23
N LEU A 25 -8.01 9.49 -8.50
CA LEU A 25 -7.86 8.04 -8.39
C LEU A 25 -9.09 7.38 -7.75
N VAL A 26 -9.61 7.94 -6.66
CA VAL A 26 -10.81 7.44 -5.99
C VAL A 26 -11.99 7.40 -6.97
N ILE A 27 -12.20 8.46 -7.76
CA ILE A 27 -13.27 8.53 -8.76
C ILE A 27 -13.07 7.50 -9.87
N ILE A 28 -11.83 7.38 -10.39
CA ILE A 28 -11.48 6.40 -11.44
C ILE A 28 -11.71 4.96 -10.97
N ILE A 29 -11.55 4.68 -9.68
CA ILE A 29 -11.84 3.35 -9.11
C ILE A 29 -13.34 3.20 -8.81
N ALA A 30 -13.96 4.20 -8.19
CA ALA A 30 -15.34 4.10 -7.71
C ALA A 30 -16.35 3.98 -8.87
N LEU A 31 -16.19 4.76 -9.96
CA LEU A 31 -17.15 4.77 -11.06
C LEU A 31 -17.27 3.40 -11.75
N PRO A 32 -16.18 2.72 -12.18
CA PRO A 32 -16.28 1.40 -12.77
C PRO A 32 -16.75 0.32 -11.78
N LEU A 33 -16.38 0.42 -10.50
CA LEU A 33 -16.88 -0.51 -9.47
C LEU A 33 -18.40 -0.39 -9.29
N LEU A 34 -18.95 0.83 -9.29
CA LEU A 34 -20.39 1.06 -9.23
C LEU A 34 -21.11 0.57 -10.49
N ALA A 35 -20.49 0.73 -11.66
CA ALA A 35 -20.99 0.20 -12.92
C ALA A 35 -20.81 -1.33 -13.08
N LYS A 36 -20.22 -2.02 -12.08
CA LYS A 36 -19.88 -3.44 -12.10
C LYS A 36 -18.96 -3.86 -13.25
N VAL A 37 -18.08 -2.97 -13.69
CA VAL A 37 -17.09 -3.21 -14.76
C VAL A 37 -15.66 -3.29 -14.17
N GLY A 38 -15.51 -4.00 -13.05
CA GLY A 38 -14.26 -4.14 -12.31
C GLY A 38 -13.09 -4.69 -13.13
N ARG A 39 -13.35 -5.45 -14.19
CA ARG A 39 -12.31 -6.01 -15.08
C ARG A 39 -11.39 -4.94 -15.67
N LEU A 40 -11.90 -3.75 -15.98
CA LEU A 40 -11.08 -2.63 -16.48
C LEU A 40 -10.09 -2.14 -15.42
N LEU A 41 -10.42 -2.30 -14.14
CA LEU A 41 -9.59 -1.86 -13.03
C LEU A 41 -8.40 -2.77 -12.74
N ILE A 42 -8.33 -3.96 -13.33
CA ILE A 42 -7.21 -4.90 -13.12
C ILE A 42 -5.85 -4.22 -13.34
N PRO A 43 -5.58 -3.57 -14.50
CA PRO A 43 -4.35 -2.80 -14.68
C PRO A 43 -4.47 -1.36 -14.18
N ILE A 44 -5.65 -0.73 -14.28
CA ILE A 44 -5.83 0.69 -13.96
C ILE A 44 -5.59 0.96 -12.48
N PHE A 45 -6.03 0.06 -11.59
CA PHE A 45 -5.87 0.24 -10.16
C PHE A 45 -4.40 0.28 -9.72
N PRO A 46 -3.56 -0.74 -9.96
CA PRO A 46 -2.15 -0.70 -9.54
C PRO A 46 -1.35 0.40 -10.25
N LEU A 47 -1.59 0.65 -11.55
CA LEU A 47 -0.88 1.70 -12.29
C LEU A 47 -1.31 3.10 -11.85
N GLY A 48 -2.61 3.31 -11.63
CA GLY A 48 -3.15 4.57 -11.13
C GLY A 48 -2.67 4.87 -9.71
N ALA A 49 -2.66 3.86 -8.84
CA ALA A 49 -2.10 3.97 -7.48
C ALA A 49 -0.62 4.35 -7.53
N LEU A 50 0.18 3.69 -8.38
CA LEU A 50 1.60 4.01 -8.57
C LEU A 50 1.78 5.45 -9.09
N ALA A 51 1.00 5.88 -10.09
CA ALA A 51 1.08 7.22 -10.64
C ALA A 51 0.79 8.30 -9.58
N VAL A 52 -0.27 8.12 -8.78
CA VAL A 52 -0.57 9.02 -7.66
C VAL A 52 0.52 8.96 -6.60
N GLY A 53 1.02 7.77 -6.25
CA GLY A 53 2.14 7.58 -5.32
C GLY A 53 3.38 8.36 -5.74
N VAL A 54 3.75 8.32 -7.02
CA VAL A 54 4.88 9.09 -7.59
C VAL A 54 4.62 10.58 -7.51
N ILE A 55 3.42 11.05 -7.86
CA ILE A 55 3.06 12.47 -7.76
C ILE A 55 3.16 12.97 -6.32
N LEU A 56 2.63 12.21 -5.36
CA LEU A 56 2.68 12.55 -3.95
C LEU A 56 4.12 12.52 -3.42
N TYR A 57 4.91 11.52 -3.82
CA TYR A 57 6.32 11.43 -3.42
C TYR A 57 7.11 12.69 -3.82
N ILE A 58 6.84 13.24 -5.02
CA ILE A 58 7.54 14.42 -5.53
C ILE A 58 7.00 15.72 -4.91
N ARG A 59 5.68 15.86 -4.79
CA ARG A 59 5.05 17.15 -4.45
C ARG A 59 4.56 17.28 -3.01
N ALA A 60 4.27 16.17 -2.34
CA ALA A 60 3.66 16.16 -1.01
C ALA A 60 4.12 14.92 -0.21
N PRO A 61 5.38 14.87 0.24
CA PRO A 61 5.99 13.68 0.86
C PRO A 61 5.28 13.22 2.13
N VAL A 62 4.66 14.14 2.89
CA VAL A 62 3.84 13.79 4.05
C VAL A 62 2.55 13.07 3.64
N LEU A 63 1.86 13.55 2.60
CA LEU A 63 0.67 12.90 2.07
C LEU A 63 0.98 11.55 1.42
N TYR A 64 2.16 11.40 0.81
CA TYR A 64 2.63 10.10 0.30
C TYR A 64 2.64 9.03 1.41
N VAL A 65 3.15 9.35 2.60
CA VAL A 65 3.18 8.39 3.73
C VAL A 65 1.77 7.95 4.11
N GLY A 66 0.83 8.90 4.25
CA GLY A 66 -0.57 8.58 4.56
C GLY A 66 -1.23 7.75 3.44
N PHE A 67 -1.01 8.12 2.19
CA PHE A 67 -1.52 7.41 1.02
C PHE A 67 -1.01 5.97 0.95
N THR A 68 0.29 5.74 1.19
CA THR A 68 0.87 4.39 1.25
C THR A 68 0.14 3.51 2.26
N TRP A 69 -0.12 4.00 3.47
CA TRP A 69 -0.88 3.25 4.48
C TRP A 69 -2.32 2.96 4.05
N TRP A 70 -3.01 3.94 3.45
CA TRP A 70 -4.35 3.71 2.90
C TRP A 70 -4.37 2.63 1.82
N MET A 71 -3.33 2.55 0.99
CA MET A 71 -3.21 1.46 0.00
C MET A 71 -3.02 0.10 0.68
N TRP A 72 -2.29 0.03 1.79
CA TRP A 72 -2.19 -1.22 2.57
C TRP A 72 -3.50 -1.60 3.25
N PHE A 73 -4.26 -0.62 3.73
CA PHE A 73 -5.55 -0.87 4.38
C PHE A 73 -6.64 -1.29 3.41
N LEU A 74 -6.74 -0.65 2.23
CA LEU A 74 -7.87 -0.83 1.32
C LEU A 74 -7.52 -1.58 0.02
N GLY A 75 -6.25 -1.67 -0.33
CA GLY A 75 -5.80 -2.26 -1.59
C GLY A 75 -6.29 -3.70 -1.80
N PRO A 76 -6.11 -4.61 -0.82
CA PRO A 76 -6.58 -5.99 -0.96
C PRO A 76 -8.11 -6.07 -1.11
N LEU A 77 -8.88 -5.26 -0.35
CA LEU A 77 -10.33 -5.18 -0.52
C LEU A 77 -10.75 -4.74 -1.92
N ILE A 78 -10.17 -3.65 -2.44
CA ILE A 78 -10.46 -3.17 -3.80
C ILE A 78 -10.18 -4.28 -4.80
N ARG A 79 -9.07 -5.01 -4.63
CA ARG A 79 -8.73 -6.16 -5.47
C ARG A 79 -9.76 -7.27 -5.38
N ARG A 80 -10.23 -7.66 -4.20
CA ARG A 80 -11.28 -8.70 -4.04
C ARG A 80 -12.59 -8.32 -4.72
N ILE A 81 -12.99 -7.05 -4.66
CA ILE A 81 -14.18 -6.55 -5.36
C ILE A 81 -13.98 -6.63 -6.87
N ILE A 82 -12.80 -6.26 -7.38
CA ILE A 82 -12.45 -6.36 -8.80
C ILE A 82 -12.52 -7.81 -9.29
N ASP A 83 -11.93 -8.75 -8.52
CA ASP A 83 -11.91 -10.17 -8.87
C ASP A 83 -13.33 -10.75 -8.88
N TYR A 84 -14.15 -10.41 -7.89
CA TYR A 84 -15.58 -10.78 -7.84
C TYR A 84 -16.36 -10.28 -9.07
N GLN A 85 -16.20 -9.01 -9.45
CA GLN A 85 -16.87 -8.46 -10.64
C GLN A 85 -16.33 -9.05 -11.95
N SER A 86 -15.09 -9.56 -11.94
CA SER A 86 -14.47 -10.20 -13.10
C SER A 86 -14.83 -11.68 -13.22
N GLY A 87 -15.32 -12.30 -12.13
CA GLY A 87 -15.72 -13.70 -12.08
C GLY A 87 -14.56 -14.69 -11.99
N TYR A 88 -13.34 -14.22 -11.73
CA TYR A 88 -12.15 -15.06 -11.53
C TYR A 88 -11.14 -14.36 -10.62
N LEU A 89 -10.31 -15.13 -9.93
CA LEU A 89 -9.15 -14.59 -9.21
C LEU A 89 -8.12 -14.11 -10.23
N THR A 90 -7.89 -12.81 -10.28
CA THR A 90 -6.92 -12.27 -11.23
C THR A 90 -5.52 -12.73 -10.84
N PRO A 91 -4.73 -13.29 -11.78
CA PRO A 91 -3.38 -13.76 -11.50
C PRO A 91 -2.44 -12.67 -10.98
N GLY A 92 -1.46 -13.09 -10.18
CA GLY A 92 -0.42 -12.22 -9.62
C GLY A 92 -0.64 -11.84 -8.15
N PRO A 93 0.24 -11.00 -7.58
CA PRO A 93 0.19 -10.67 -6.15
C PRO A 93 -1.06 -9.83 -5.80
N TRP A 94 -1.83 -10.25 -4.79
CA TRP A 94 -3.00 -9.49 -4.32
C TRP A 94 -2.66 -8.11 -3.77
N ILE A 95 -1.46 -7.96 -3.18
CA ILE A 95 -0.92 -6.71 -2.63
C ILE A 95 -0.09 -5.92 -3.65
N LEU A 96 -0.28 -6.11 -4.96
CA LEU A 96 0.53 -5.44 -5.98
C LEU A 96 0.44 -3.90 -5.90
N ALA A 97 -0.76 -3.34 -5.78
CA ALA A 97 -0.94 -1.89 -5.70
C ALA A 97 -0.24 -1.25 -4.49
N PRO A 98 -0.47 -1.68 -3.23
CA PRO A 98 0.27 -1.14 -2.09
C PRO A 98 1.77 -1.38 -2.20
N THR A 99 2.18 -2.51 -2.78
CA THR A 99 3.59 -2.82 -3.01
C THR A 99 4.24 -1.81 -3.94
N LEU A 100 3.64 -1.53 -5.09
CA LEU A 100 4.17 -0.56 -6.06
C LEU A 100 4.25 0.85 -5.48
N VAL A 101 3.22 1.29 -4.76
CA VAL A 101 3.20 2.59 -4.11
C VAL A 101 4.30 2.70 -3.07
N THR A 102 4.46 1.68 -2.22
CA THR A 102 5.53 1.63 -1.23
C THR A 102 6.90 1.68 -1.90
N PHE A 103 7.07 0.95 -3.01
CA PHE A 103 8.35 0.83 -3.71
C PHE A 103 8.84 2.16 -4.30
N VAL A 104 7.99 3.19 -4.45
CA VAL A 104 8.42 4.55 -4.82
C VAL A 104 9.49 5.08 -3.84
N SER A 105 9.47 4.65 -2.58
CA SER A 105 10.51 5.02 -1.60
C SER A 105 11.91 4.52 -1.94
N VAL A 106 12.06 3.60 -2.90
CA VAL A 106 13.37 3.18 -3.43
C VAL A 106 14.17 4.37 -3.96
N ILE A 107 13.50 5.40 -4.46
CA ILE A 107 14.15 6.62 -4.94
C ILE A 107 14.89 7.33 -3.79
N THR A 108 14.30 7.37 -2.59
CA THR A 108 14.97 7.93 -1.40
C THR A 108 16.16 7.07 -0.99
N PHE A 109 15.98 5.75 -1.03
CA PHE A 109 17.04 4.78 -0.76
C PHE A 109 18.26 5.03 -1.67
N LEU A 110 18.09 4.98 -2.99
CA LEU A 110 19.19 5.15 -3.94
C LEU A 110 19.90 6.51 -3.78
N LYS A 111 19.17 7.58 -3.44
CA LYS A 111 19.75 8.92 -3.27
C LYS A 111 20.55 9.08 -1.98
N HIS A 112 20.14 8.46 -0.88
CA HIS A 112 20.69 8.76 0.46
C HIS A 112 21.49 7.59 1.05
N PHE A 113 21.30 6.37 0.57
CA PHE A 113 21.96 5.17 1.10
C PHE A 113 23.49 5.29 1.18
N PRO A 114 24.23 5.79 0.15
CA PRO A 114 25.68 5.91 0.21
C PRO A 114 26.18 6.81 1.35
N LYS A 115 25.36 7.77 1.80
CA LYS A 115 25.70 8.71 2.87
C LYS A 115 25.29 8.20 4.25
N THR A 116 24.47 7.15 4.33
CA THR A 116 23.75 6.76 5.55
C THR A 116 24.63 6.04 6.58
N SER A 117 25.73 5.40 6.14
CA SER A 117 26.69 4.76 7.05
C SER A 117 27.26 5.71 8.11
N ARG A 118 27.35 7.02 7.81
CA ARG A 118 27.86 8.04 8.73
C ARG A 118 26.83 8.60 9.74
N TYR A 119 25.55 8.27 9.58
CA TYR A 119 24.44 8.90 10.35
C TYR A 119 23.57 7.89 11.11
N GLY A 120 24.09 6.70 11.44
CA GLY A 120 23.32 5.66 12.15
C GLY A 120 22.53 4.72 11.24
N GLY A 121 22.91 4.60 9.97
CA GLY A 121 22.29 3.70 8.99
C GLY A 121 22.59 2.21 9.14
N LEU A 122 23.40 1.82 10.12
CA LEU A 122 23.90 0.45 10.28
C LEU A 122 22.78 -0.61 10.38
N PRO A 123 21.66 -0.40 11.12
CA PRO A 123 20.56 -1.36 11.14
C PRO A 123 19.99 -1.66 9.75
N PHE A 124 19.83 -0.64 8.89
CA PHE A 124 19.33 -0.84 7.53
C PHE A 124 20.30 -1.66 6.68
N ILE A 125 21.61 -1.44 6.81
CA ILE A 125 22.63 -2.20 6.08
C ILE A 125 22.55 -3.68 6.47
N LEU A 126 22.45 -3.97 7.78
CA LEU A 126 22.33 -5.35 8.28
C LEU A 126 21.05 -6.03 7.79
N CYS A 127 19.90 -5.35 7.88
CA CYS A 127 18.63 -5.89 7.39
C CYS A 127 18.64 -6.14 5.88
N ILE A 128 19.19 -5.21 5.09
CA ILE A 128 19.30 -5.39 3.63
C ILE A 128 20.26 -6.53 3.30
N GLY A 129 21.37 -6.65 4.02
CA GLY A 129 22.30 -7.78 3.88
C GLY A 129 21.63 -9.12 4.18
N ALA A 130 20.79 -9.18 5.23
CA ALA A 130 20.03 -10.38 5.57
C ALA A 130 18.99 -10.74 4.50
N VAL A 131 18.25 -9.76 3.98
CA VAL A 131 17.28 -9.96 2.89
C VAL A 131 17.98 -10.42 1.60
N PHE A 132 19.12 -9.81 1.26
CA PHE A 132 19.92 -10.22 0.10
C PHE A 132 20.46 -11.64 0.25
N TYR A 133 20.95 -12.01 1.44
CA TYR A 133 21.37 -13.37 1.74
C TYR A 133 20.21 -14.37 1.57
N GLY A 134 19.03 -14.05 2.11
CA GLY A 134 17.82 -14.86 1.93
C GLY A 134 17.42 -15.00 0.46
N PHE A 135 17.57 -13.95 -0.34
CA PHE A 135 17.35 -13.98 -1.78
C PHE A 135 18.31 -14.93 -2.50
N CYS A 136 19.61 -14.89 -2.17
CA CYS A 136 20.60 -15.82 -2.72
C CYS A 136 20.25 -17.29 -2.41
N ILE A 137 19.84 -17.59 -1.17
CA ILE A 137 19.35 -18.93 -0.81
C ILE A 137 18.09 -19.28 -1.60
N GLY A 138 17.16 -18.34 -1.73
CA GLY A 138 15.92 -18.52 -2.47
C GLY A 138 16.16 -18.89 -3.93
N LEU A 139 17.15 -18.28 -4.58
CA LEU A 139 17.50 -18.59 -5.97
C LEU A 139 17.97 -20.04 -6.16
N VAL A 140 18.54 -20.65 -5.12
CA VAL A 140 18.99 -22.05 -5.14
C VAL A 140 17.84 -23.01 -4.81
N LYS A 141 16.93 -22.61 -3.91
CA LYS A 141 15.92 -23.52 -3.34
C LYS A 141 14.54 -23.44 -3.98
N ASN A 142 14.18 -22.34 -4.61
CA ASN A 142 12.83 -22.06 -5.10
C ASN A 142 12.85 -21.61 -6.55
N SER A 143 11.67 -21.56 -7.18
CA SER A 143 11.52 -20.94 -8.50
C SER A 143 11.86 -19.45 -8.44
N ILE A 144 12.38 -18.92 -9.55
CA ILE A 144 12.78 -17.51 -9.63
C ILE A 144 11.61 -16.56 -9.32
N THR A 145 10.39 -16.93 -9.71
CA THR A 145 9.18 -16.14 -9.46
C THR A 145 8.88 -16.02 -7.98
N ILE A 146 8.90 -17.13 -7.23
CA ILE A 146 8.66 -17.10 -5.77
C ILE A 146 9.75 -16.30 -5.07
N THR A 147 11.00 -16.50 -5.47
CA THR A 147 12.15 -15.81 -4.87
C THR A 147 12.11 -14.30 -5.10
N VAL A 148 11.78 -13.85 -6.31
CA VAL A 148 11.64 -12.42 -6.62
C VAL A 148 10.47 -11.81 -5.85
N LEU A 149 9.31 -12.47 -5.81
CA LEU A 149 8.17 -11.99 -5.03
C LEU A 149 8.50 -11.88 -3.54
N GLY A 150 9.20 -12.87 -2.98
CA GLY A 150 9.70 -12.83 -1.62
C GLY A 150 10.64 -11.65 -1.38
N LEU A 151 11.57 -11.37 -2.29
CA LEU A 151 12.46 -10.21 -2.20
C LEU A 151 11.67 -8.90 -2.14
N PHE A 152 10.69 -8.71 -3.03
CA PHE A 152 9.86 -7.50 -3.01
C PHE A 152 9.09 -7.34 -1.68
N SER A 153 8.52 -8.42 -1.16
CA SER A 153 7.79 -8.41 0.11
C SER A 153 8.68 -8.02 1.30
N TRP A 154 9.91 -8.54 1.36
CA TRP A 154 10.85 -8.23 2.46
C TRP A 154 11.55 -6.88 2.30
N LEU A 155 11.78 -6.44 1.06
CA LEU A 155 12.48 -5.19 0.78
C LEU A 155 11.57 -3.96 0.98
N ASN A 156 10.27 -4.08 0.67
CA ASN A 156 9.29 -3.00 0.81
C ASN A 156 9.30 -2.27 2.17
N PRO A 157 9.09 -2.97 3.31
CA PRO A 157 9.07 -2.32 4.61
C PRO A 157 10.41 -1.67 4.94
N LEU A 158 11.54 -2.25 4.49
CA LEU A 158 12.87 -1.68 4.69
C LEU A 158 13.05 -0.37 3.92
N LEU A 159 12.65 -0.33 2.64
CA LEU A 159 12.72 0.88 1.82
C LEU A 159 11.83 2.00 2.38
N PHE A 160 10.63 1.66 2.82
CA PHE A 160 9.71 2.63 3.39
C PHE A 160 10.19 3.16 4.73
N SER A 161 10.67 2.27 5.60
CA SER A 161 11.28 2.65 6.89
C SER A 161 12.50 3.53 6.70
N PHE A 162 13.34 3.23 5.69
CA PHE A 162 14.49 4.06 5.34
C PHE A 162 14.05 5.45 4.87
N HIS A 163 12.98 5.54 4.09
CA HIS A 163 12.42 6.83 3.67
C HIS A 163 11.95 7.67 4.85
N LEU A 164 11.28 7.07 5.84
CA LEU A 164 10.91 7.77 7.08
C LEU A 164 12.15 8.18 7.88
N PHE A 165 13.15 7.31 7.98
CA PHE A 165 14.40 7.59 8.68
C PHE A 165 15.14 8.80 8.07
N VAL A 166 15.27 8.87 6.75
CA VAL A 166 15.93 10.01 6.09
C VAL A 166 15.17 11.33 6.32
N ASN A 167 13.84 11.27 6.37
CA ASN A 167 12.96 12.43 6.57
C ASN A 167 12.61 12.70 8.04
N TRP A 168 13.40 12.18 8.99
CA TRP A 168 13.13 12.29 10.43
C TRP A 168 12.95 13.73 10.94
N ARG A 169 13.52 14.74 10.26
CA ARG A 169 13.36 16.16 10.64
C ARG A 169 11.93 16.65 10.52
N ASN A 170 11.13 16.04 9.64
CA ASN A 170 9.71 16.35 9.47
C ASN A 170 8.82 15.49 10.38
N TYR A 171 9.37 15.00 11.49
CA TYR A 171 8.69 14.12 12.43
C TYR A 171 7.31 14.63 12.90
N PRO A 172 7.11 15.92 13.25
CA PRO A 172 5.79 16.38 13.71
C PRO A 172 4.69 16.16 12.68
N GLU A 173 4.96 16.48 11.42
CA GLU A 173 4.01 16.34 10.31
C GLU A 173 3.75 14.86 10.01
N HIS A 174 4.82 14.05 9.91
CA HIS A 174 4.69 12.61 9.72
C HIS A 174 3.93 11.93 10.86
N ARG A 175 4.18 12.31 12.12
CA ARG A 175 3.48 11.80 13.29
C ARG A 175 1.99 12.09 13.22
N GLN A 176 1.61 13.34 12.90
CA GLN A 176 0.21 13.72 12.79
C GLN A 176 -0.51 12.93 11.68
N THR A 177 0.11 12.84 10.50
CA THR A 177 -0.44 12.06 9.39
C THR A 177 -0.55 10.58 9.75
N PHE A 178 0.46 10.01 10.39
CA PHE A 178 0.46 8.61 10.80
C PHE A 178 -0.66 8.33 11.82
N GLN A 179 -0.76 9.13 12.87
CA GLN A 179 -1.81 9.00 13.89
C GLN A 179 -3.21 9.14 13.29
N SER A 180 -3.43 10.16 12.46
CA SER A 180 -4.71 10.35 11.78
C SER A 180 -5.04 9.19 10.84
N THR A 181 -4.06 8.72 10.06
CA THR A 181 -4.26 7.62 9.10
C THR A 181 -4.57 6.32 9.80
N PHE A 182 -3.88 6.00 10.90
CA PHE A 182 -4.18 4.80 11.68
C PHE A 182 -5.48 4.90 12.46
N LEU A 183 -5.81 6.06 13.05
CA LEU A 183 -7.10 6.27 13.72
C LEU A 183 -8.25 5.99 12.76
N TRP A 184 -8.26 6.64 11.60
CA TRP A 184 -9.32 6.45 10.60
C TRP A 184 -9.25 5.09 9.91
N GLY A 185 -8.04 4.60 9.62
CA GLY A 185 -7.83 3.29 9.02
C GLY A 185 -8.36 2.16 9.91
N THR A 186 -8.02 2.17 11.20
CA THR A 186 -8.54 1.19 12.17
C THR A 186 -10.05 1.26 12.31
N LEU A 187 -10.65 2.46 12.29
CA LEU A 187 -12.11 2.60 12.31
C LEU A 187 -12.76 1.98 11.07
N VAL A 188 -12.26 2.32 9.87
CA VAL A 188 -12.78 1.77 8.60
C VAL A 188 -12.61 0.25 8.55
N MET A 189 -11.43 -0.26 8.86
CA MET A 189 -11.14 -1.69 8.90
C MET A 189 -11.95 -2.41 9.99
N GLY A 190 -12.15 -1.79 11.15
CA GLY A 190 -12.96 -2.36 12.23
C GLY A 190 -14.42 -2.52 11.82
N VAL A 191 -15.02 -1.44 11.29
CA VAL A 191 -16.40 -1.47 10.76
C VAL A 191 -16.53 -2.50 9.65
N TYR A 192 -15.60 -2.51 8.69
CA TYR A 192 -15.62 -3.48 7.61
C TYR A 192 -15.45 -4.92 8.12
N GLY A 193 -14.62 -5.16 9.13
CA GLY A 193 -14.43 -6.47 9.76
C GLY A 193 -15.71 -6.99 10.42
N LEU A 194 -16.48 -6.11 11.08
CA LEU A 194 -17.80 -6.46 11.60
C LEU A 194 -18.77 -6.84 10.47
N LEU A 195 -18.83 -6.03 9.40
CA LEU A 195 -19.66 -6.33 8.22
C LEU A 195 -19.25 -7.65 7.57
N GLN A 196 -17.94 -7.90 7.46
CA GLN A 196 -17.39 -9.14 6.93
C GLN A 196 -17.85 -10.34 7.75
N TYR A 197 -17.82 -10.25 9.09
CA TYR A 197 -18.24 -11.32 9.97
C TYR A 197 -19.75 -11.62 9.88
N PHE A 198 -20.59 -10.57 9.97
CA PHE A 198 -22.04 -10.74 10.06
C PHE A 198 -22.72 -10.95 8.72
N LEU A 199 -22.29 -10.26 7.66
CA LEU A 199 -22.95 -10.32 6.36
C LEU A 199 -22.29 -11.35 5.44
N ALA A 200 -20.98 -11.59 5.60
CA ALA A 200 -20.16 -12.31 4.64
C ALA A 200 -20.42 -11.81 3.21
N PRO A 201 -19.93 -10.62 2.82
CA PRO A 201 -20.19 -10.04 1.51
C PRO A 201 -19.85 -10.98 0.35
N ASP A 202 -20.54 -10.84 -0.78
CA ASP A 202 -20.42 -11.78 -1.91
C ASP A 202 -18.98 -11.89 -2.45
N TRP A 203 -18.24 -10.77 -2.48
CA TRP A 203 -16.84 -10.79 -2.91
C TRP A 203 -15.91 -11.52 -1.94
N GLU A 204 -16.22 -11.53 -0.63
CA GLU A 204 -15.48 -12.32 0.36
C GLU A 204 -15.83 -13.80 0.25
N ARG A 205 -17.11 -14.14 0.05
CA ARG A 205 -17.54 -15.52 -0.20
C ARG A 205 -16.91 -16.06 -1.47
N PHE A 206 -16.87 -15.25 -2.53
CA PHE A 206 -16.22 -15.57 -3.79
C PHE A 206 -14.73 -15.84 -3.56
N PHE A 207 -14.02 -14.92 -2.93
CA PHE A 207 -12.59 -15.08 -2.62
C PHE A 207 -12.30 -16.36 -1.83
N LEU A 208 -13.06 -16.64 -0.77
CA LEU A 208 -12.87 -17.83 0.06
C LEU A 208 -13.20 -19.15 -0.66
N ARG A 209 -14.17 -19.14 -1.58
CA ARG A 209 -14.49 -20.32 -2.41
C ARG A 209 -13.38 -20.62 -3.40
N GLU A 210 -12.90 -19.58 -4.09
CA GLU A 210 -11.89 -19.74 -5.13
C GLU A 210 -10.49 -20.02 -4.57
N THR A 211 -10.17 -19.53 -3.36
CA THR A 211 -8.89 -19.81 -2.70
C THR A 211 -8.86 -21.12 -1.93
N GLU A 212 -10.03 -21.76 -1.74
CA GLU A 212 -10.22 -22.99 -0.94
C GLU A 212 -9.57 -22.93 0.47
N SER A 213 -9.34 -21.73 1.00
CA SER A 213 -8.58 -21.54 2.23
C SER A 213 -9.47 -21.69 3.46
N LEU A 214 -9.33 -22.84 4.14
CA LEU A 214 -9.98 -23.11 5.43
C LEU A 214 -9.42 -22.24 6.57
N SER A 215 -8.23 -21.65 6.40
CA SER A 215 -7.56 -20.85 7.43
C SER A 215 -8.35 -19.59 7.81
N PHE A 216 -9.15 -19.06 6.87
CA PHE A 216 -9.99 -17.87 7.05
C PHE A 216 -11.44 -18.19 7.39
N GLY A 217 -11.73 -19.45 7.75
CA GLY A 217 -13.07 -19.89 8.10
C GLY A 217 -13.90 -20.29 6.89
N ARG A 218 -15.22 -20.22 7.04
CA ARG A 218 -16.19 -20.67 6.03
C ARG A 218 -16.84 -19.47 5.33
N PRO A 219 -17.19 -19.57 4.04
CA PRO A 219 -17.81 -18.50 3.25
C PRO A 219 -19.30 -18.32 3.58
N GLU A 220 -19.63 -18.21 4.86
CA GLU A 220 -20.98 -18.07 5.40
C GLU A 220 -21.00 -17.04 6.55
N PRO A 221 -22.12 -16.34 6.78
CA PRO A 221 -22.29 -15.45 7.93
C PRO A 221 -21.87 -16.12 9.24
N LEU A 222 -21.15 -15.39 10.10
CA LEU A 222 -20.58 -15.86 11.38
C LEU A 222 -19.51 -16.97 11.26
N GLY A 223 -19.27 -17.48 10.05
CA GLY A 223 -18.29 -18.53 9.78
C GLY A 223 -16.92 -18.01 9.31
N ILE A 224 -16.83 -16.75 8.87
CA ILE A 224 -15.59 -16.12 8.43
C ILE A 224 -14.73 -15.74 9.65
N ARG A 225 -13.44 -16.06 9.62
CA ARG A 225 -12.44 -15.49 10.55
C ARG A 225 -12.02 -14.13 10.04
N VAL A 226 -12.26 -13.09 10.82
CA VAL A 226 -12.13 -11.70 10.37
C VAL A 226 -10.69 -11.36 9.99
N PHE A 227 -10.49 -11.00 8.72
CA PHE A 227 -9.26 -10.40 8.19
C PHE A 227 -9.50 -8.98 7.65
N SER A 228 -10.75 -8.49 7.73
CA SER A 228 -11.15 -7.17 7.27
C SER A 228 -10.74 -6.92 5.81
N SER A 229 -10.33 -5.71 5.47
CA SER A 229 -9.92 -5.28 4.13
C SER A 229 -8.48 -5.64 3.79
N LEU A 230 -7.75 -6.28 4.71
CA LEU A 230 -6.35 -6.65 4.56
C LEU A 230 -6.20 -7.92 3.71
N ASP A 231 -4.95 -8.23 3.37
CA ASP A 231 -4.61 -9.48 2.73
C ASP A 231 -4.87 -10.63 3.70
N ALA A 232 -5.54 -11.67 3.20
CA ALA A 232 -5.91 -12.86 3.97
C ALA A 232 -4.85 -13.93 3.74
#